data_AF-X1S772-F1
#
_entry.id   AF-X1S772-F1
#
_cell.length_a   1.000
_cell.length_b   1.000
_cell.length_c   1.000
_cell.angle_alpha   90.00
_cell.angle_beta   90.00
_cell.angle_gamma   90.00
#
_symmetry.space_group_name_H-M   'P 1'
#
loop_
_entity.id
_entity.type
_entity.pdbx_description
1 polymer ?
#
loop_
_entity_poly.entity_id
_entity_poly.type
_entity_poly.pdbx_seq_one_letter_code
_entity_poly.pdbx_strand_id
1 'polypeptide(L)'
;MNEENTLDLNNDTINKLMSSKFEIDYIDIDLTQQIKENPIIYNGSGTIYQDKNGVLNLKLYAKRTNIEKKLSHIFKHYVPGRIIGNEDYFSLRATDMSGNEWCAEDISPSANVSFPAAGQIIKAKLREIKNITEADM
;
A
#
# COMPACT_ATOMS: atom_id res chain seq x y z
N MET A 1 2.91 -35.67 4.38
CA MET A 1 3.19 -34.89 5.60
C MET A 1 3.47 -33.50 5.09
N ASN A 2 2.52 -32.58 5.26
CA ASN A 2 2.62 -31.24 4.69
C ASN A 2 3.40 -30.40 5.69
N GLU A 3 4.58 -29.96 5.31
CA GLU A 3 5.31 -28.94 6.05
C GLU A 3 4.55 -27.63 5.88
N GLU A 4 3.87 -27.21 6.94
CA GLU A 4 3.40 -25.82 7.08
C GLU A 4 4.64 -24.93 7.14
N ASN A 5 4.97 -24.32 6.01
CA ASN A 5 6.05 -23.35 5.88
C ASN A 5 5.65 -22.10 6.69
N THR A 6 5.95 -22.14 7.98
CA THR A 6 5.57 -21.09 8.91
C THR A 6 6.63 -20.00 8.77
N LEU A 7 6.23 -18.83 8.29
CA LEU A 7 7.07 -17.63 8.21
C LEU A 7 7.70 -17.37 9.58
N ASP A 8 9.01 -17.50 9.68
CA ASP A 8 9.76 -17.23 10.91
C ASP A 8 9.92 -15.70 11.05
N LEU A 9 8.82 -15.02 11.38
CA LEU A 9 8.84 -13.61 11.74
C LEU A 9 9.76 -13.46 12.95
N ASN A 10 10.86 -12.72 12.79
CA ASN A 10 11.76 -12.42 13.90
C ASN A 10 10.95 -11.88 15.10
N ASN A 11 11.24 -12.41 16.29
CA ASN A 11 10.67 -11.96 17.56
C ASN A 11 10.65 -10.43 17.72
N ASP A 12 11.63 -9.71 17.17
CA ASP A 12 11.64 -8.24 17.17
C ASP A 12 10.46 -7.64 16.38
N THR A 13 10.17 -8.17 15.19
CA THR A 13 9.04 -7.74 14.35
C THR A 13 7.70 -8.05 15.04
N ILE A 14 7.58 -9.23 15.65
CA ILE A 14 6.39 -9.62 16.41
C ILE A 14 6.19 -8.66 17.59
N ASN A 15 7.24 -8.37 18.37
CA ASN A 15 7.16 -7.44 19.49
C ASN A 15 6.80 -6.02 19.05
N LYS A 16 7.31 -5.56 17.90
CA LYS A 16 6.93 -4.27 17.29
C LYS A 16 5.45 -4.24 16.90
N LEU A 17 4.92 -5.30 16.28
CA LEU A 17 3.49 -5.42 15.97
C LEU A 17 2.62 -5.38 17.22
N MET A 18 2.98 -6.16 18.24
CA MET A 18 2.23 -6.22 19.51
C MET A 18 2.27 -4.92 20.30
N SER A 19 3.31 -4.10 20.11
CA SER A 19 3.47 -2.81 20.78
C SER A 19 3.01 -1.60 19.94
N SER A 20 2.36 -1.82 18.80
CA SER A 20 1.95 -0.75 17.85
C SER A 20 3.11 0.13 17.39
N LYS A 21 4.28 -0.49 17.18
CA LYS A 21 5.54 0.13 16.73
C LYS A 21 6.06 -0.51 15.44
N PHE A 22 5.21 -1.26 14.74
CA PHE A 22 5.58 -1.83 13.46
C PHE A 22 5.81 -0.71 12.44
N GLU A 23 6.95 -0.76 11.77
CA GLU A 23 7.36 0.18 10.74
C GLU A 23 8.37 -0.52 9.82
N ILE A 24 8.11 -0.50 8.52
CA ILE A 24 9.01 -1.00 7.48
C ILE A 24 9.12 0.05 6.38
N ASP A 25 10.36 0.35 6.01
CA ASP A 25 10.70 1.19 4.88
C ASP A 25 10.89 0.36 3.61
N TYR A 26 10.33 0.87 2.52
CA TYR A 26 10.36 0.28 1.20
C TYR A 26 11.07 1.22 0.23
N ILE A 27 12.05 0.67 -0.48
CA ILE A 27 12.81 1.41 -1.49
C ILE A 27 11.97 1.67 -2.74
N ASP A 28 11.05 0.75 -3.03
CA ASP A 28 10.16 0.82 -4.18
C ASP A 28 8.79 0.27 -3.80
N ILE A 29 7.74 1.01 -4.18
CA ILE A 29 6.35 0.66 -3.98
C ILE A 29 5.61 1.01 -5.28
N ASP A 30 4.94 0.02 -5.85
CA ASP A 30 3.96 0.17 -6.91
C ASP A 30 2.56 0.03 -6.35
N LEU A 31 1.81 1.14 -6.36
CA LEU A 31 0.40 1.16 -6.03
C LEU A 31 -0.41 1.30 -7.34
N THR A 32 -1.02 0.19 -7.76
CA THR A 32 -1.66 0.05 -9.07
C THR A 32 -3.16 -0.12 -8.92
N GLN A 33 -3.94 0.69 -9.64
CA GLN A 33 -5.40 0.59 -9.65
C GLN A 33 -5.84 -0.78 -10.19
N GLN A 34 -6.82 -1.42 -9.56
CA GLN A 34 -7.32 -2.74 -9.94
C GLN A 34 -8.26 -2.70 -11.16
N ILE A 35 -7.78 -2.09 -12.25
CA ILE A 35 -8.44 -2.10 -13.57
C ILE A 35 -7.48 -2.62 -14.63
N LYS A 36 -8.03 -3.31 -15.65
CA LYS A 36 -7.23 -3.90 -16.72
C LYS A 36 -6.65 -2.86 -17.68
N GLU A 37 -7.47 -1.90 -18.06
CA GLU A 37 -7.10 -0.94 -19.11
C GLU A 37 -6.68 0.37 -18.51
N ASN A 38 -5.43 0.77 -18.81
CA ASN A 38 -4.86 2.05 -18.40
C ASN A 38 -5.08 2.31 -16.90
N PRO A 39 -4.49 1.51 -15.99
CA PRO A 39 -4.60 1.75 -14.54
C PRO A 39 -3.87 3.03 -14.11
N ILE A 40 -4.31 3.61 -13.01
CA ILE A 40 -3.51 4.63 -12.30
C ILE A 40 -2.40 3.90 -11.54
N ILE A 41 -1.17 4.40 -11.66
CA ILE A 41 -0.01 3.86 -10.95
C ILE A 41 0.68 5.00 -10.18
N TYR A 42 0.88 4.78 -8.89
CA TYR A 42 1.77 5.57 -8.06
C TYR A 42 3.01 4.73 -7.76
N ASN A 43 4.18 5.24 -8.14
CA ASN A 43 5.46 4.58 -7.91
C ASN A 43 6.39 5.50 -7.11
N GLY A 44 7.08 4.93 -6.13
CA GLY A 44 8.12 5.59 -5.34
C GLY A 44 8.42 4.87 -4.03
N SER A 45 9.29 5.48 -3.21
CA SER A 45 9.61 4.94 -1.88
C SER A 45 8.54 5.27 -0.85
N GLY A 46 8.48 4.52 0.23
CA GLY A 46 7.51 4.78 1.28
C GLY A 46 7.70 3.91 2.50
N THR A 47 6.78 4.10 3.44
CA THR A 47 6.81 3.42 4.73
C THR A 47 5.41 2.87 5.02
N ILE A 48 5.35 1.64 5.52
CA ILE A 48 4.14 1.08 6.11
C ILE A 48 4.37 0.96 7.60
N TYR A 49 3.47 1.55 8.38
CA TYR A 49 3.62 1.68 9.82
C TYR A 49 2.30 1.52 10.57
N GLN A 50 2.35 1.11 11.83
CA GLN A 50 1.22 1.14 12.73
C GLN A 50 1.11 2.50 13.41
N ASP A 51 -0.11 3.06 13.45
CA ASP A 51 -0.39 4.20 14.31
C ASP A 51 -0.60 3.75 15.77
N LYS A 52 -0.80 4.73 16.66
CA LYS A 52 -1.05 4.50 18.11
C LYS A 52 -2.27 3.61 18.42
N ASN A 53 -3.15 3.38 17.46
CA ASN A 53 -4.33 2.51 17.60
C ASN A 53 -4.08 1.12 16.98
N GLY A 54 -2.86 0.83 16.52
CA GLY A 54 -2.50 -0.43 15.87
C GLY A 54 -2.92 -0.52 14.39
N VAL A 55 -3.42 0.57 13.79
CA VAL A 55 -3.89 0.56 12.40
C VAL A 55 -2.70 0.67 11.46
N LEU A 56 -2.64 -0.19 10.43
CA LEU A 56 -1.62 -0.11 9.39
C LEU A 56 -1.90 1.05 8.43
N ASN A 57 -0.87 1.86 8.20
CA ASN A 57 -0.92 3.04 7.36
C ASN A 57 0.24 3.01 6.34
N LEU A 58 -0.06 3.37 5.11
CA LEU A 58 0.90 3.62 4.05
C LEU A 58 1.20 5.12 3.99
N LYS A 59 2.48 5.46 3.83
CA LYS A 59 2.94 6.77 3.38
C LYS A 59 3.91 6.57 2.21
N LEU A 60 3.44 6.91 1.00
CA LEU A 60 4.18 6.76 -0.24
C LEU A 60 4.58 8.12 -0.81
N TYR A 61 5.87 8.30 -1.11
CA TYR A 61 6.42 9.44 -1.82
C TYR A 61 6.50 9.14 -3.31
N ALA A 62 5.40 9.42 -4.02
CA ALA A 62 5.28 9.10 -5.43
C ALA A 62 5.86 10.21 -6.32
N LYS A 63 6.45 9.79 -7.44
CA LYS A 63 6.82 10.72 -8.53
C LYS A 63 5.57 11.35 -9.14
N ARG A 64 5.68 12.61 -9.53
CA ARG A 64 4.58 13.37 -10.12
C ARG A 64 4.44 13.03 -11.61
N THR A 65 3.67 11.98 -11.90
CA THR A 65 3.36 11.53 -13.27
C THR A 65 1.85 11.50 -13.50
N ASN A 66 1.39 11.93 -14.68
CA ASN A 66 -0.01 11.86 -15.11
C ASN A 66 -1.03 12.41 -14.08
N ILE A 67 -0.82 13.67 -13.67
CA ILE A 67 -1.55 14.33 -12.58
C ILE A 67 -3.05 14.41 -12.86
N GLU A 68 -3.44 14.73 -14.09
CA GLU A 68 -4.86 14.95 -14.47
C GLU A 68 -5.70 13.69 -14.22
N LYS A 69 -5.20 12.54 -14.68
CA LYS A 69 -5.84 11.23 -14.46
C LYS A 69 -5.90 10.85 -12.98
N LYS A 70 -4.89 11.21 -12.21
CA LYS A 70 -4.83 10.95 -10.75
C LYS A 70 -5.82 11.83 -9.98
N LEU A 71 -5.94 13.10 -10.36
CA LEU A 71 -6.88 14.03 -9.72
C LEU A 71 -8.33 13.67 -10.02
N SER A 72 -8.66 13.30 -11.26
CA SER A 72 -10.03 12.91 -11.62
C SER A 72 -10.53 11.71 -10.81
N HIS A 73 -9.63 10.79 -10.46
CA HIS A 73 -9.93 9.66 -9.60
C HIS A 73 -10.14 10.06 -8.13
N ILE A 74 -9.25 10.88 -7.56
CA ILE A 74 -9.36 11.34 -6.17
C ILE A 74 -10.66 12.13 -5.94
N PHE A 75 -11.07 12.92 -6.93
CA PHE A 75 -12.29 13.74 -6.88
C PHE A 75 -13.52 13.06 -7.49
N LYS A 76 -13.48 11.74 -7.71
CA LYS A 76 -14.63 10.99 -8.22
C LYS A 76 -15.81 11.14 -7.25
N HIS A 77 -16.93 11.64 -7.76
CA HIS A 77 -18.16 11.74 -6.99
C HIS A 77 -18.86 10.38 -6.93
N TYR A 78 -18.96 9.82 -5.73
CA TYR A 78 -19.73 8.60 -5.49
C TYR A 78 -21.21 8.93 -5.32
N VAL A 79 -22.06 8.15 -5.99
CA VAL A 79 -23.51 8.23 -5.82
C VAL A 79 -23.90 7.44 -4.56
N PRO A 80 -24.60 8.05 -3.59
CA PRO A 80 -25.08 7.34 -2.40
C PRO A 80 -25.92 6.11 -2.77
N GLY A 81 -25.71 5.01 -2.05
CA GLY A 81 -26.41 3.73 -2.29
C GLY A 81 -25.77 2.85 -3.37
N ARG A 82 -24.65 3.28 -3.98
CA ARG A 82 -23.88 2.45 -4.91
C ARG A 82 -22.73 1.73 -4.21
N ILE A 83 -22.55 0.45 -4.53
CA ILE A 83 -21.36 -0.31 -4.14
C ILE A 83 -20.16 0.24 -4.91
N ILE A 84 -19.09 0.58 -4.19
CA ILE A 84 -17.81 0.98 -4.77
C ILE A 84 -17.17 -0.30 -5.34
N GLY A 85 -16.90 -0.30 -6.65
CA GLY A 85 -16.32 -1.45 -7.33
C GLY A 85 -14.80 -1.49 -7.23
N ASN A 86 -14.22 -2.60 -7.67
CA ASN A 86 -12.76 -2.82 -7.67
C ASN A 86 -12.00 -1.73 -8.43
N GLU A 87 -12.66 -1.06 -9.39
CA GLU A 87 -12.05 0.04 -10.12
C GLU A 87 -11.62 1.22 -9.24
N ASP A 88 -12.11 1.30 -8.01
CA ASP A 88 -11.75 2.35 -7.06
C ASP A 88 -10.70 1.92 -6.02
N TYR A 89 -10.24 0.69 -6.11
CA TYR A 89 -9.23 0.11 -5.24
C TYR A 89 -7.90 -0.10 -5.95
N PHE A 90 -6.85 -0.19 -5.16
CA PHE A 90 -5.48 -0.37 -5.62
C PHE A 90 -4.86 -1.62 -4.97
N SER A 91 -3.98 -2.29 -5.71
CA SER A 91 -3.05 -3.29 -5.19
C SER A 91 -1.66 -2.67 -5.02
N LEU A 92 -0.96 -3.14 -3.99
CA LEU A 92 0.40 -2.75 -3.66
C LEU A 92 1.35 -3.91 -3.93
N ARG A 93 2.47 -3.61 -4.57
CA ARG A 93 3.69 -4.43 -4.56
C ARG A 93 4.83 -3.55 -4.05
N ALA A 94 5.66 -4.08 -3.17
CA ALA A 94 6.74 -3.30 -2.59
C ALA A 94 7.98 -4.17 -2.31
N THR A 95 9.15 -3.52 -2.33
CA THR A 95 10.43 -4.15 -2.00
C THR A 95 11.05 -3.41 -0.82
N ASP A 96 11.37 -4.14 0.25
CA ASP A 96 12.03 -3.57 1.44
C ASP A 96 13.55 -3.40 1.25
N MET A 97 14.20 -2.80 2.25
CA MET A 97 15.65 -2.57 2.25
C MET A 97 16.49 -3.88 2.24
N SER A 98 15.89 -5.00 2.61
CA SER A 98 16.51 -6.33 2.60
C SER A 98 16.25 -7.09 1.30
N GLY A 99 15.49 -6.51 0.36
CA GLY A 99 15.14 -7.12 -0.90
C GLY A 99 13.93 -8.06 -0.83
N ASN A 100 13.22 -8.13 0.30
CA ASN A 100 12.02 -8.95 0.38
C ASN A 100 10.85 -8.25 -0.32
N GLU A 101 9.99 -9.05 -0.97
CA GLU A 101 8.79 -8.55 -1.64
C GLU A 101 7.56 -8.62 -0.74
N TRP A 102 6.68 -7.64 -0.90
CA TRP A 102 5.47 -7.51 -0.10
C TRP A 102 4.28 -7.11 -0.95
N CYS A 103 3.09 -7.58 -0.59
CA CYS A 103 1.84 -7.22 -1.25
C CYS A 103 0.71 -6.88 -0.28
N ALA A 104 -0.23 -6.10 -0.80
CA ALA A 104 -1.51 -5.81 -0.17
C ALA A 104 -2.55 -5.45 -1.23
N GLU A 105 -3.82 -5.70 -0.93
CA GLU A 105 -4.95 -5.44 -1.84
C GLU A 105 -6.00 -4.53 -1.18
N ASP A 106 -6.98 -4.11 -1.99
CA ASP A 106 -8.13 -3.32 -1.57
C ASP A 106 -7.76 -2.01 -0.86
N ILE A 107 -6.69 -1.37 -1.33
CA ILE A 107 -6.19 -0.12 -0.79
C ILE A 107 -6.95 1.04 -1.42
N SER A 108 -7.51 1.90 -0.57
CA SER A 108 -8.13 3.16 -1.00
C SER A 108 -7.24 4.34 -0.60
N PRO A 109 -6.59 5.03 -1.55
CA PRO A 109 -5.85 6.26 -1.28
C PRO A 109 -6.75 7.30 -0.61
N SER A 110 -6.31 7.85 0.51
CA SER A 110 -7.05 8.91 1.20
C SER A 110 -7.16 10.15 0.31
N ALA A 111 -8.29 10.85 0.39
CA ALA A 111 -8.50 12.11 -0.33
C ALA A 111 -7.51 13.23 0.07
N ASN A 112 -6.80 13.06 1.19
CA ASN A 112 -5.78 13.99 1.69
C ASN A 112 -4.44 13.79 1.00
N VAL A 113 -4.44 13.86 -0.32
CA VAL A 113 -3.23 13.77 -1.13
C VAL A 113 -2.55 15.14 -1.16
N SER A 114 -1.29 15.22 -0.72
CA SER A 114 -0.51 16.45 -0.82
C SER A 114 0.35 16.44 -2.07
N PHE A 115 0.49 17.63 -2.69
CA PHE A 115 1.24 17.84 -3.94
C PHE A 115 2.39 18.83 -3.71
N PRO A 116 3.44 18.46 -2.95
CA PRO A 116 4.63 19.29 -2.84
C PRO A 116 5.32 19.46 -4.21
N ALA A 117 6.14 20.50 -4.36
CA ALA A 117 6.75 20.86 -5.65
C ALA A 117 7.54 19.70 -6.31
N ALA A 118 8.13 18.81 -5.51
CA ALA A 118 8.98 17.71 -5.97
C ALA A 118 8.24 16.37 -6.20
N GLY A 119 6.96 16.25 -5.84
CA GLY A 119 6.28 14.94 -5.86
C GLY A 119 4.86 14.94 -5.31
N GLN A 120 4.39 13.77 -4.91
CA GLN A 120 3.07 13.57 -4.34
C GLN A 120 3.18 12.65 -3.12
N ILE A 121 2.49 12.98 -2.02
CA ILE A 121 2.42 12.07 -0.87
C ILE A 121 1.07 11.38 -0.89
N ILE A 122 1.09 10.07 -1.10
CA ILE A 122 -0.09 9.22 -1.01
C ILE A 122 -0.14 8.61 0.40
N LYS A 123 -1.30 8.71 1.03
CA LYS A 123 -1.57 8.08 2.31
C LYS A 123 -2.76 7.16 2.17
N ALA A 124 -2.70 5.97 2.77
CA ALA A 124 -3.81 5.02 2.79
C ALA A 124 -3.78 4.19 4.07
N LYS A 125 -4.91 3.60 4.44
CA LYS A 125 -4.95 2.55 5.45
C LYS A 125 -4.87 1.20 4.77
N LEU A 126 -4.20 0.25 5.40
CA LEU A 126 -4.14 -1.13 4.95
C LEU A 126 -4.89 -2.01 5.94
N ARG A 127 -5.51 -3.06 5.43
CA ARG A 127 -6.08 -4.13 6.26
C ARG A 127 -5.01 -5.14 6.66
N GLU A 128 -4.14 -5.45 5.72
CA GLU A 128 -3.06 -6.42 5.86
C GLU A 128 -1.89 -6.05 4.95
N ILE A 129 -0.74 -6.66 5.23
CA ILE A 129 0.41 -6.71 4.34
C ILE A 129 1.04 -8.08 4.46
N LYS A 130 1.39 -8.68 3.32
CA LYS A 130 1.95 -10.03 3.23
C LYS A 130 3.33 -9.97 2.63
N ASN A 131 4.24 -10.75 3.17
CA ASN A 131 5.52 -11.02 2.51
C ASN A 131 5.28 -12.10 1.45
N ILE A 132 5.71 -11.86 0.22
CA ILE A 132 5.58 -12.84 -0.86
C ILE A 132 6.73 -13.84 -0.71
N THR A 133 6.40 -15.10 -0.53
CA THR A 133 7.38 -16.20 -0.54
C THR A 133 7.33 -16.94 -1.87
N GLU A 134 8.34 -17.76 -2.18
CA GLU A 134 8.37 -18.57 -3.43
C GLU A 134 7.13 -19.46 -3.62
N ALA A 135 6.36 -19.74 -2.55
CA ALA A 135 5.12 -20.51 -2.62
C ALA A 135 3.89 -19.70 -3.09
N ASP A 136 3.99 -18.37 -3.13
CA ASP A 136 2.91 -17.44 -3.49
C ASP A 136 3.03 -16.92 -4.95
N MET A 137 4.06 -17.36 -5.69
CA MET A 137 4.29 -17.09 -7.12
C MET A 137 3.75 -18.20 -8.02
#